data_AF-X0URI0-F1
#
_entry.id   AF-X0URI0-F1
#
_cell.length_a   1.000
_cell.length_b   1.000
_cell.length_c   1.000
_cell.angle_alpha   90.00
_cell.angle_beta   90.00
_cell.angle_gamma   90.00
#
_symmetry.space_group_name_H-M   'P 1'
#
loop_
_entity.id
_entity.type
_entity.pdbx_description
1 polymer ?
#
loop_
_entity_poly.entity_id
_entity_poly.type
_entity_poly.pdbx_seq_one_letter_code
_entity_poly.pdbx_strand_id
1 'polypeptide(L)'
;MSIGKSGKVFLLLVLALVLAFGNITFAQEQPSEFYPVEQYVLKNPDTASELYIFNLCMRNIEFFDVHIEAFELAGQLLGVKTMVMGPSAYDTPAQISSMKASIAMNPAGILIFPPGPELGPVINQAIEAGIPVVTICGDVPGSKRIAFVGINQYEVGVVGGEYLAKILNEKGKIGILSMTAPMFQDRA
;
A
#
# COMPACT_ATOMS: atom_id res chain seq x y z
N MET A 1 -11.62 -23.28 10.91
CA MET A 1 -12.17 -23.59 9.57
C MET A 1 -11.36 -22.80 8.54
N SER A 2 -10.59 -23.47 7.67
CA SER A 2 -9.66 -22.79 6.74
C SER A 2 -10.39 -21.80 5.82
N ILE A 3 -9.94 -20.54 5.80
CA ILE A 3 -10.50 -19.52 4.91
C ILE A 3 -10.11 -19.83 3.47
N GLY A 4 -11.12 -20.00 2.61
CA GLY A 4 -10.93 -20.26 1.18
C GLY A 4 -10.28 -19.07 0.46
N LYS A 5 -9.82 -19.31 -0.78
CA LYS A 5 -9.12 -18.32 -1.63
C LYS A 5 -9.82 -16.94 -1.68
N SER A 6 -11.14 -16.92 -1.76
CA SER A 6 -11.93 -15.69 -1.79
C SER A 6 -11.88 -14.89 -0.48
N GLY A 7 -11.81 -15.57 0.67
CA GLY A 7 -11.69 -14.89 1.96
C GLY A 7 -10.28 -14.33 2.21
N LYS A 8 -9.24 -14.97 1.66
CA LYS A 8 -7.87 -14.44 1.68
C LYS A 8 -7.73 -13.15 0.86
N VAL A 9 -8.39 -13.11 -0.30
CA VAL A 9 -8.48 -11.91 -1.14
C VAL A 9 -9.22 -10.79 -0.41
N PHE A 10 -10.36 -11.10 0.22
CA PHE A 10 -11.11 -10.12 1.00
C PHE A 10 -10.26 -9.53 2.13
N LEU A 11 -9.56 -10.37 2.90
CA LEU A 11 -8.69 -9.90 3.98
C LEU A 11 -7.55 -9.00 3.49
N LEU A 12 -6.95 -9.36 2.35
CA LEU A 12 -5.90 -8.56 1.71
C LEU A 12 -6.42 -7.18 1.24
N LEU A 13 -7.65 -7.11 0.74
CA LEU A 13 -8.28 -5.84 0.37
C LEU A 13 -8.60 -4.98 1.61
N VAL A 14 -9.03 -5.58 2.72
CA VAL A 14 -9.22 -4.85 3.98
C VAL A 14 -7.90 -4.28 4.49
N LEU A 15 -6.82 -5.07 4.50
CA LEU A 15 -5.48 -4.60 4.86
C LEU A 15 -5.06 -3.38 4.02
N ALA A 16 -5.28 -3.45 2.70
CA ALA A 16 -4.92 -2.35 1.81
C ALA A 16 -5.80 -1.11 2.03
N LEU A 17 -7.10 -1.27 2.31
CA LEU A 17 -8.01 -0.16 2.60
C LEU A 17 -7.64 0.57 3.90
N VAL A 18 -7.23 -0.13 4.96
CA VAL A 18 -6.76 0.49 6.20
C VAL A 18 -5.57 1.44 5.94
N LEU A 19 -4.69 1.09 5.00
CA LEU A 19 -3.56 1.92 4.59
C LEU A 19 -3.97 3.15 3.76
N ALA A 20 -5.02 3.06 2.94
CA ALA A 20 -5.52 4.19 2.15
C ALA A 20 -6.20 5.27 3.02
N PHE A 21 -6.89 4.87 4.08
CA PHE A 21 -7.63 5.79 4.95
C PHE A 21 -6.80 6.36 6.10
N GLY A 22 -5.58 5.88 6.34
CA GLY A 22 -4.64 6.48 7.30
C GLY A 22 -4.23 7.92 6.99
N ASN A 23 -4.63 8.47 5.82
CA ASN A 23 -4.26 9.81 5.35
C ASN A 23 -5.43 10.80 5.24
N ILE A 24 -6.63 10.50 5.75
CA ILE A 24 -7.72 11.49 5.82
C ILE A 24 -7.93 11.91 7.27
N THR A 25 -7.07 12.80 7.79
CA THR A 25 -7.52 13.74 8.83
C THR A 25 -6.80 15.07 8.67
N PHE A 26 -7.48 16.06 8.11
CA PHE A 26 -7.11 17.47 8.30
C PHE A 26 -8.18 18.14 9.17
N ALA A 27 -7.69 18.84 10.20
CA ALA A 27 -8.34 19.88 10.99
C ALA A 27 -9.39 19.48 12.04
N GLN A 28 -8.94 18.83 13.11
CA GLN A 28 -9.25 19.22 14.49
C GLN A 28 -8.28 18.51 15.43
N GLU A 29 -7.46 19.27 16.18
CA GLU A 29 -6.72 18.72 17.33
C GLU A 29 -7.75 18.31 18.41
N GLN A 30 -8.23 17.08 18.30
CA GLN A 30 -8.75 16.34 19.44
C GLN A 30 -7.56 15.58 20.05
N PRO A 31 -7.43 15.52 21.38
CA PRO A 31 -6.36 14.77 22.02
C PRO A 31 -6.42 13.34 21.50
N SER A 32 -5.27 12.79 21.11
CA SER A 32 -5.12 11.44 20.58
C SER A 32 -5.46 10.40 21.64
N GLU A 33 -6.75 10.18 21.90
CA GLU A 33 -7.19 8.84 22.25
C GLU A 33 -6.89 8.00 21.01
N PHE A 34 -5.78 7.28 21.06
CA PHE A 34 -5.57 6.15 20.16
C PHE A 34 -6.89 5.39 20.13
N TYR A 35 -7.45 5.19 18.93
CA TYR A 35 -8.63 4.34 18.75
C TYR A 35 -8.41 3.06 19.60
N PRO A 36 -9.38 2.57 20.38
CA PRO A 36 -9.16 1.41 21.23
C PRO A 36 -9.01 0.16 20.35
N VAL A 37 -7.83 -0.03 19.75
CA VAL A 37 -7.52 -1.05 18.74
C VAL A 37 -7.85 -2.43 19.28
N GLU A 38 -7.61 -2.66 20.56
CA GLU A 38 -7.85 -3.92 21.26
C GLU A 38 -9.31 -4.39 21.17
N GLN A 39 -10.26 -3.46 21.03
CA GLN A 39 -11.68 -3.80 20.90
C GLN A 39 -12.03 -4.33 19.50
N TYR A 40 -11.20 -4.02 18.51
CA TYR A 40 -11.38 -4.42 17.11
C TYR A 40 -10.52 -5.65 16.74
N VAL A 41 -9.64 -6.10 17.64
CA VAL A 41 -8.86 -7.33 17.46
C VAL A 41 -9.80 -8.53 17.38
N LEU A 42 -9.73 -9.26 16.27
CA LEU A 42 -10.47 -10.50 16.09
C LEU A 42 -10.04 -11.50 17.16
N LYS A 43 -10.98 -11.99 17.96
CA LYS A 43 -10.73 -13.03 18.98
C LYS A 43 -10.73 -14.40 18.32
N ASN A 44 -9.66 -15.18 18.55
CA ASN A 44 -9.43 -16.52 17.98
C ASN A 44 -9.56 -16.59 16.45
N PRO A 45 -8.83 -15.76 15.68
CA PRO A 45 -8.92 -15.82 14.25
C PRO A 45 -8.25 -17.11 13.74
N ASP A 46 -8.93 -17.83 12.84
CA ASP A 46 -8.39 -19.00 12.13
C ASP A 46 -7.16 -18.66 11.25
N THR A 47 -6.74 -17.38 11.22
CA THR A 47 -5.68 -16.81 10.39
C THR A 47 -4.39 -16.53 11.16
N ALA A 48 -4.28 -16.90 12.43
CA ALA A 48 -3.10 -16.63 13.28
C ALA A 48 -1.77 -17.21 12.76
N SER A 49 -1.82 -18.20 11.87
CA SER A 49 -0.65 -18.78 11.21
C SER A 49 -0.29 -18.09 9.89
N GLU A 50 -1.18 -17.28 9.32
CA GLU A 50 -1.01 -16.67 8.02
C GLU A 50 -0.01 -15.51 8.09
N LEU A 51 0.98 -15.54 7.20
CA LEU A 51 1.98 -14.48 7.05
C LEU A 51 1.57 -13.57 5.89
N TYR A 52 1.52 -12.28 6.15
CA TYR A 52 1.41 -11.23 5.14
C TYR A 52 2.71 -10.44 5.09
N ILE A 53 3.21 -10.18 3.88
CA ILE A 53 4.46 -9.43 3.69
C ILE A 53 4.17 -8.09 3.03
N PHE A 54 4.76 -7.02 3.56
CA PHE A 54 4.79 -5.72 2.91
C PHE A 54 6.19 -5.48 2.33
N ASN A 55 6.30 -5.55 1.00
CA ASN A 55 7.53 -5.34 0.26
C ASN A 55 7.67 -3.87 -0.17
N LEU A 56 8.58 -3.15 0.48
CA LEU A 56 8.81 -1.72 0.30
C LEU A 56 10.23 -1.44 -0.20
N CYS A 57 10.37 -0.54 -1.17
CA CYS A 57 11.63 0.18 -1.38
C CYS A 57 11.59 1.53 -0.64
N MET A 58 12.75 2.19 -0.51
CA MET A 58 12.85 3.49 0.16
C MET A 58 12.40 3.48 1.63
N ARG A 59 12.63 2.40 2.39
CA ARG A 59 12.28 2.37 3.83
C ARG A 59 13.00 3.40 4.71
N ASN A 60 13.91 4.19 4.14
CA ASN A 60 14.62 5.27 4.85
C ASN A 60 13.91 6.62 4.79
N ILE A 61 12.76 6.74 4.11
CA ILE A 61 11.96 7.97 4.09
C ILE A 61 10.77 7.86 5.06
N GLU A 62 10.54 8.93 5.82
CA GLU A 62 9.49 9.01 6.85
C GLU A 62 8.08 8.74 6.29
N PHE A 63 7.87 8.99 4.99
CA PHE A 63 6.61 8.68 4.30
C PHE A 63 6.13 7.24 4.54
N PHE A 64 7.04 6.26 4.64
CA PHE A 64 6.66 4.85 4.81
C PHE A 64 6.52 4.40 6.27
N ASP A 65 6.93 5.21 7.25
CA ASP A 65 6.86 4.83 8.67
C ASP A 65 5.40 4.58 9.08
N VAL A 66 4.51 5.53 8.76
CA VAL A 66 3.07 5.38 9.02
C VAL A 66 2.42 4.21 8.27
N HIS A 67 2.94 3.86 7.10
CA HIS A 67 2.43 2.71 6.32
C HIS A 67 2.86 1.39 6.95
N ILE A 68 4.08 1.33 7.48
CA ILE A 68 4.60 0.17 8.22
C ILE A 68 3.80 -0.01 9.52
N GLU A 69 3.63 1.06 10.30
CA GLU A 69 2.84 1.03 11.54
C GLU A 69 1.39 0.60 11.28
N ALA A 70 0.73 1.17 10.27
CA ALA A 70 -0.63 0.78 9.92
C ALA A 70 -0.73 -0.66 9.41
N PHE A 71 0.29 -1.17 8.71
CA PHE A 71 0.34 -2.57 8.29
C PHE A 71 0.48 -3.53 9.48
N GLU A 72 1.36 -3.21 10.42
CA GLU A 72 1.53 -3.98 11.66
C GLU A 72 0.27 -3.94 12.53
N LEU A 73 -0.33 -2.76 12.66
CA LEU A 73 -1.60 -2.57 13.37
C LEU A 73 -2.71 -3.42 12.76
N ALA A 74 -2.83 -3.41 11.43
CA ALA A 74 -3.83 -4.22 10.75
C ALA A 74 -3.57 -5.73 10.93
N GLY A 75 -2.29 -6.13 11.01
CA GLY A 75 -1.89 -7.47 11.43
C GLY A 75 -2.41 -7.87 12.80
N GLN A 76 -2.25 -6.98 13.79
CA GLN A 76 -2.77 -7.20 15.16
C GLN A 76 -4.29 -7.29 15.17
N LEU A 77 -4.97 -6.36 14.49
CA LEU A 77 -6.43 -6.32 14.40
C LEU A 77 -7.03 -7.59 13.80
N LEU A 78 -6.39 -8.12 12.76
CA LEU A 78 -6.88 -9.30 12.05
C LEU A 78 -6.33 -10.61 12.64
N GLY A 79 -5.42 -10.51 13.62
CA GLY A 79 -4.68 -11.63 14.18
C GLY A 79 -3.97 -12.45 13.12
N VAL A 80 -3.17 -11.78 12.28
CA VAL A 80 -2.27 -12.39 11.30
C VAL A 80 -0.82 -12.00 11.60
N LYS A 81 0.14 -12.74 11.06
CA LYS A 81 1.56 -12.36 11.13
C LYS A 81 1.87 -11.39 10.02
N THR A 82 2.62 -10.34 10.34
CA THR A 82 3.09 -9.35 9.38
C THR A 82 4.61 -9.33 9.33
N MET A 83 5.17 -9.00 8.17
CA MET A 83 6.60 -8.77 8.00
C MET A 83 6.85 -7.71 6.94
N VAL A 84 7.74 -6.76 7.22
CA VAL A 84 8.19 -5.77 6.25
C VAL A 84 9.51 -6.23 5.63
N MET A 85 9.60 -6.18 4.31
CA MET A 85 10.80 -6.55 3.55
C MET A 85 11.12 -5.50 2.48
N GLY A 86 12.34 -5.54 1.94
CA GLY A 86 12.77 -4.72 0.82
C GLY A 86 13.90 -3.73 1.18
N PRO A 87 14.48 -3.05 0.18
CA PRO A 87 15.64 -2.20 0.38
C PRO A 87 15.30 -0.92 1.13
N SER A 88 16.27 -0.40 1.88
CA SER A 88 16.15 0.91 2.53
C SER A 88 16.20 2.06 1.53
N ALA A 89 16.88 1.91 0.40
CA ALA A 89 17.01 2.93 -0.65
C ALA A 89 16.11 2.65 -1.87
N TYR A 90 16.10 3.58 -2.81
CA TYR A 90 15.54 3.36 -4.16
C TYR A 90 16.47 2.44 -4.96
N ASP A 91 16.17 1.14 -4.96
CA ASP A 91 16.96 0.12 -5.65
C ASP A 91 16.03 -0.98 -6.19
N THR A 92 15.66 -0.85 -7.46
CA THR A 92 14.75 -1.78 -8.15
C THR A 92 15.29 -3.23 -8.18
N PRO A 93 16.55 -3.50 -8.58
CA PRO A 93 17.12 -4.85 -8.48
C PRO A 93 17.10 -5.47 -7.07
N ALA A 94 17.43 -4.69 -6.04
CA ALA A 94 17.38 -5.17 -4.66
C ALA A 94 15.94 -5.47 -4.22
N GLN A 95 14.97 -4.66 -4.64
CA GLN A 95 13.56 -4.92 -4.36
C GLN A 95 13.07 -6.18 -5.08
N ILE A 96 13.42 -6.40 -6.35
CA ILE A 96 13.10 -7.65 -7.07
C ILE A 96 13.66 -8.86 -6.31
N SER A 97 14.90 -8.76 -5.81
CA SER A 97 15.55 -9.83 -5.04
C SER A 97 14.82 -10.09 -3.71
N SER A 98 14.43 -9.02 -3.02
CA SER A 98 13.62 -9.10 -1.80
C SER A 98 12.22 -9.69 -2.07
N MET A 99 11.60 -9.36 -3.19
CA MET A 99 10.31 -9.91 -3.59
C MET A 99 10.41 -11.41 -3.86
N LYS A 100 11.50 -11.88 -4.51
CA LYS A 100 11.77 -13.33 -4.66
C LYS A 100 11.93 -14.03 -3.31
N ALA A 101 12.63 -13.41 -2.35
CA ALA A 101 12.74 -13.93 -1.00
C ALA A 101 11.36 -13.97 -0.30
N SER A 102 10.53 -12.95 -0.51
CA SER A 102 9.15 -12.89 0.01
C SER A 102 8.30 -14.05 -0.55
N ILE A 103 8.40 -14.33 -1.86
CA ILE A 103 7.71 -15.46 -2.51
C ILE A 103 8.16 -16.81 -1.92
N ALA A 104 9.47 -16.97 -1.69
CA ALA A 104 10.03 -18.21 -1.14
C ALA A 104 9.51 -18.54 0.27
N MET A 105 9.06 -17.53 1.03
CA MET A 105 8.41 -17.73 2.33
C MET A 105 6.96 -18.21 2.23
N ASN A 106 6.39 -18.28 1.02
CA ASN A 106 5.02 -18.68 0.73
C ASN A 106 3.95 -17.99 1.63
N PRO A 107 3.96 -16.64 1.72
CA PRO A 107 2.99 -15.90 2.52
C PRO A 107 1.56 -16.06 1.98
N ALA A 108 0.57 -15.79 2.83
CA ALA A 108 -0.83 -15.76 2.46
C ALA A 108 -1.18 -14.58 1.54
N GLY A 109 -0.36 -13.52 1.51
CA GLY A 109 -0.49 -12.39 0.59
C GLY A 109 0.68 -11.42 0.68
N ILE A 110 0.85 -10.61 -0.36
CA ILE A 110 1.91 -9.60 -0.44
C ILE A 110 1.32 -8.25 -0.81
N LEU A 111 1.67 -7.22 -0.04
CA LEU A 111 1.53 -5.82 -0.42
C LEU A 111 2.88 -5.34 -0.97
N ILE A 112 2.88 -4.53 -2.02
CA ILE A 112 4.11 -3.99 -2.60
C ILE A 112 3.95 -2.53 -2.99
N PHE A 113 4.96 -1.71 -2.69
CA PHE A 113 5.15 -0.40 -3.33
C PHE A 113 6.17 -0.55 -4.48
N PRO A 114 5.73 -0.68 -5.73
CA PRO A 114 6.63 -0.83 -6.87
C PRO A 114 7.09 0.55 -7.42
N PRO A 115 8.39 0.74 -7.68
CA PRO A 115 8.92 1.97 -8.27
C PRO A 115 8.62 2.12 -9.77
N GLY A 116 8.27 1.01 -10.45
CA GLY A 116 8.08 1.01 -11.89
C GLY A 116 7.69 -0.35 -12.47
N PRO A 117 7.44 -0.40 -13.79
CA PRO A 117 6.94 -1.58 -14.51
C PRO A 117 7.91 -2.78 -14.47
N GLU A 118 9.18 -2.57 -14.14
CA GLU A 118 10.20 -3.60 -14.00
C GLU A 118 9.87 -4.63 -12.91
N LEU A 119 8.99 -4.28 -11.95
CA LEU A 119 8.49 -5.19 -10.92
C LEU A 119 7.40 -6.14 -11.46
N GLY A 120 6.82 -5.86 -12.63
CA GLY A 120 5.73 -6.65 -13.21
C GLY A 120 6.01 -8.14 -13.30
N PRO A 121 7.17 -8.59 -13.83
CA PRO A 121 7.51 -10.01 -13.91
C PRO A 121 7.55 -10.72 -12.54
N VAL A 122 8.11 -10.09 -11.50
CA VAL A 122 8.18 -10.72 -10.16
C VAL A 122 6.84 -10.68 -9.42
N ILE A 123 6.01 -9.67 -9.69
CA ILE A 123 4.60 -9.65 -9.25
C ILE A 123 3.84 -10.82 -9.89
N ASN A 124 4.00 -11.04 -11.20
CA ASN A 124 3.36 -12.14 -11.91
C ASN A 124 3.81 -13.50 -11.37
N GLN A 125 5.11 -13.64 -11.07
CA GLN A 125 5.67 -14.85 -10.46
C GLN A 125 5.00 -15.18 -9.11
N ALA A 126 4.74 -14.18 -8.26
CA ALA A 126 4.04 -14.39 -6.99
C ALA A 126 2.60 -14.87 -7.20
N ILE A 127 1.86 -14.23 -8.13
CA ILE A 127 0.49 -14.61 -8.48
C ILE A 127 0.43 -16.05 -9.03
N GLU A 128 1.39 -16.42 -9.90
CA GLU A 128 1.49 -17.77 -10.47
C GLU A 128 1.83 -18.82 -9.41
N ALA A 129 2.57 -18.44 -8.36
CA ALA A 129 2.79 -19.27 -7.17
C ALA A 129 1.56 -19.36 -6.25
N GLY A 130 0.44 -18.70 -6.59
CA GLY A 130 -0.79 -18.70 -5.81
C GLY A 130 -0.85 -17.67 -4.69
N ILE A 131 0.13 -16.76 -4.61
CA ILE A 131 0.20 -15.70 -3.61
C ILE A 131 -0.48 -14.45 -4.17
N PRO A 132 -1.59 -13.96 -3.57
CA PRO A 132 -2.23 -12.74 -4.03
C PRO A 132 -1.35 -11.51 -3.75
N VAL A 133 -1.26 -10.60 -4.74
CA VAL A 133 -0.45 -9.39 -4.67
C VAL A 133 -1.31 -8.14 -4.90
N VAL A 134 -1.19 -7.17 -3.98
CA VAL A 134 -1.79 -5.84 -4.10
C VAL A 134 -0.67 -4.80 -4.19
N THR A 135 -0.77 -3.89 -5.16
CA THR A 135 0.12 -2.72 -5.24
C THR A 135 -0.44 -1.59 -4.38
N ILE A 136 0.44 -0.83 -3.73
CA ILE A 136 0.06 0.32 -2.92
C ILE A 136 0.90 1.54 -3.26
N CYS A 137 0.29 2.73 -3.23
CA CYS A 137 0.87 4.05 -3.54
C CYS A 137 1.35 4.21 -4.98
N GLY A 138 2.26 3.36 -5.45
CA GLY A 138 2.69 3.22 -6.84
C GLY A 138 2.06 1.98 -7.48
N ASP A 139 1.90 2.01 -8.81
CA ASP A 139 1.22 0.93 -9.50
C ASP A 139 1.99 0.33 -10.69
N VAL A 140 1.64 -0.92 -11.02
CA VAL A 140 2.08 -1.66 -12.21
C VAL A 140 0.86 -2.31 -12.88
N PRO A 141 0.04 -1.53 -13.63
CA PRO A 141 -1.22 -2.03 -14.20
C PRO A 141 -1.02 -3.15 -15.23
N GLY A 142 0.16 -3.23 -15.87
CA GLY A 142 0.52 -4.32 -16.79
C GLY A 142 0.86 -5.65 -16.10
N SER A 143 0.82 -5.72 -14.77
CA SER A 143 1.05 -6.96 -14.01
C SER A 143 -0.27 -7.68 -13.68
N LYS A 144 -0.16 -8.90 -13.16
CA LYS A 144 -1.28 -9.74 -12.70
C LYS A 144 -1.73 -9.43 -11.27
N ARG A 145 -1.29 -8.29 -10.70
CA ARG A 145 -1.76 -7.84 -9.38
C ARG A 145 -3.30 -7.89 -9.31
N ILE A 146 -3.85 -8.20 -8.15
CA ILE A 146 -5.31 -8.36 -8.02
C ILE A 146 -6.03 -7.04 -7.74
N ALA A 147 -5.32 -6.05 -7.19
CA ALA A 147 -5.81 -4.72 -6.92
C ALA A 147 -4.65 -3.72 -6.79
N PHE A 148 -4.98 -2.45 -6.93
CA PHE A 148 -4.14 -1.32 -6.58
C PHE A 148 -4.86 -0.48 -5.54
N VAL A 149 -4.13 -0.01 -4.54
CA VAL A 149 -4.65 0.92 -3.54
C VAL A 149 -3.75 2.15 -3.46
N GLY A 150 -4.29 3.31 -3.78
CA GLY A 150 -3.51 4.53 -3.75
C GLY A 150 -4.32 5.76 -4.12
N ILE A 151 -3.62 6.89 -4.19
CA ILE A 151 -4.22 8.20 -4.37
C ILE A 151 -4.57 8.42 -5.84
N ASN A 152 -5.74 9.02 -6.11
CA ASN A 152 -6.03 9.48 -7.46
C ASN A 152 -5.29 10.80 -7.77
N GLN A 153 -4.13 10.73 -8.44
CA GLN A 153 -3.27 11.88 -8.74
C GLN A 153 -3.94 12.91 -9.66
N TYR A 154 -4.83 12.49 -10.56
CA TYR A 154 -5.61 13.43 -11.37
C TYR A 154 -6.57 14.24 -10.50
N GLU A 155 -7.32 13.57 -9.61
CA GLU A 155 -8.20 14.23 -8.65
C GLU A 155 -7.42 15.14 -7.69
N VAL A 156 -6.22 14.73 -7.24
CA VAL A 156 -5.34 15.60 -6.45
C VAL A 156 -4.98 16.87 -7.24
N GLY A 157 -4.64 16.73 -8.52
CA GLY A 157 -4.38 17.87 -9.40
C GLY A 157 -5.60 18.79 -9.55
N VAL A 158 -6.80 18.23 -9.71
CA VAL A 158 -8.06 18.98 -9.79
C VAL A 158 -8.32 19.73 -8.49
N VAL A 159 -8.29 19.06 -7.35
CA VAL A 159 -8.53 19.67 -6.02
C VAL A 159 -7.48 20.76 -5.74
N GLY A 160 -6.22 20.52 -6.05
CA GLY A 160 -5.15 21.52 -5.93
C GLY A 160 -5.38 22.74 -6.83
N GLY A 161 -5.81 22.51 -8.07
CA GLY A 161 -6.15 23.57 -9.02
C GLY A 161 -7.35 24.41 -8.55
N GLU A 162 -8.41 23.77 -8.07
CA GLU A 162 -9.59 24.45 -7.50
C GLU A 162 -9.21 25.30 -6.27
N TYR A 163 -8.34 24.77 -5.41
CA TYR A 163 -7.84 25.51 -4.26
C TYR A 163 -7.02 26.74 -4.69
N LEU A 164 -6.12 26.58 -5.67
CA LEU A 164 -5.36 27.69 -6.25
C LEU A 164 -6.26 28.74 -6.91
N ALA A 165 -7.31 28.32 -7.63
CA ALA A 165 -8.26 29.24 -8.24
C ALA A 165 -8.98 30.09 -7.18
N LYS A 166 -9.41 29.48 -6.06
CA LYS A 166 -10.07 30.19 -4.95
C LYS A 166 -9.17 31.26 -4.34
N ILE A 167 -7.91 30.93 -4.02
CA ILE A 167 -7.00 31.90 -3.38
C ILE A 167 -6.58 33.04 -4.33
N LEU A 168 -6.65 32.81 -5.65
CA LEU A 168 -6.31 33.81 -6.68
C LEU A 168 -7.54 34.59 -7.17
N ASN A 169 -8.74 34.38 -6.61
CA ASN A 169 -9.99 34.93 -7.16
C ASN A 169 -10.12 34.66 -8.67
N GLU A 170 -9.81 33.42 -9.06
CA GLU A 170 -9.85 32.90 -10.43
C GLU A 170 -8.91 33.60 -11.43
N LYS A 171 -8.03 34.50 -10.98
CA LYS A 171 -7.14 35.29 -11.85
C LYS A 171 -5.73 35.42 -11.29
N GLY A 172 -4.75 34.95 -12.04
CA GLY A 172 -3.34 35.11 -11.69
C GLY A 172 -2.44 34.29 -12.59
N LYS A 173 -1.13 34.51 -12.48
CA LYS A 173 -0.12 33.65 -13.10
C LYS A 173 0.28 32.58 -12.08
N ILE A 174 0.36 31.34 -12.52
CA ILE A 174 0.82 30.21 -11.72
C ILE A 174 2.05 29.56 -12.37
N GLY A 175 2.92 29.00 -11.54
CA GLY A 175 4.00 28.11 -11.96
C GLY A 175 3.76 26.71 -11.40
N ILE A 176 4.03 25.68 -12.19
CA ILE A 176 3.92 24.28 -11.78
C ILE A 176 5.32 23.67 -11.84
N LEU A 177 5.80 23.16 -10.70
CA LEU A 177 6.96 22.30 -10.62
C LEU A 177 6.45 20.86 -10.48
N SER A 178 6.82 19.99 -11.41
CA SER A 178 6.35 18.60 -11.43
C SER A 178 7.47 17.64 -11.82
N MET A 179 7.34 16.39 -11.38
CA MET A 179 8.19 15.28 -11.76
C MET A 179 7.29 14.15 -12.27
N THR A 180 7.62 13.57 -13.41
CA THR A 180 6.92 12.40 -13.95
C THR A 180 7.57 11.14 -13.42
N ALA A 181 6.79 10.28 -12.76
CA ALA A 181 7.24 8.95 -12.38
C ALA A 181 6.28 7.89 -12.97
N PRO A 182 6.77 6.84 -13.66
CA PRO A 182 5.93 5.89 -14.39
C PRO A 182 4.84 5.24 -13.54
N MET A 183 5.12 4.98 -12.25
CA MET A 183 4.16 4.39 -11.31
C MET A 183 2.88 5.22 -11.09
N PHE A 184 2.84 6.47 -11.55
CA PHE A 184 1.71 7.39 -11.38
C PHE A 184 1.01 7.78 -12.70
N GLN A 185 1.55 7.39 -13.86
CA GLN A 185 1.11 7.90 -15.17
C GLN A 185 -0.02 7.08 -15.78
N ASP A 186 0.04 5.75 -15.69
CA ASP A 186 -0.91 4.87 -16.36
C ASP A 186 -1.84 4.21 -15.33
N ARG A 187 -3.15 4.36 -15.54
CA ARG A 187 -4.19 3.71 -14.73
C ARG A 187 -5.19 3.05 -15.66
N ALA A 188 -5.47 1.78 -15.38
CA ALA A 188 -6.59 1.07 -15.96
C ALA A 188 -7.88 1.46 -15.23
#